data_AF-A0A2I7M848-F1
#
_entry.id   AF-A0A2I7M848-F1
#
_cell.length_a   1.000
_cell.length_b   1.000
_cell.length_c   1.000
_cell.angle_alpha   90.00
_cell.angle_beta   90.00
_cell.angle_gamma   90.00
#
_symmetry.space_group_name_H-M   'P 1'
#
loop_
_entity.id
_entity.type
_entity.pdbx_description
1 polymer ?
#
loop_
_entity_poly.entity_id
_entity_poly.type
_entity_poly.pdbx_seq_one_letter_code
_entity_poly.pdbx_strand_id
1 'polypeptide(L)'
;DADFHQLWKTKYSKLIFGKSDTVPEELHQMVQEGFLTLRKHDCFFQDLVRIKGKDFVTPVSRILIGNPGCTYKYLNTRLFTVPWPTEGYDINYCSPQIQDACKALIRLNDYLHIEAVKALQGQNSFETKETKDTTVIDREQNFATSLTEKGSVSKDQSSCCVPEDDYISLKNRTSYNLTLLNYMDPLQMLYLKQEPYFGMGSMAVSWHH
;
A
#
# COMPACT_ATOMS: atom_id res chain seq x y z
N ASP A 1 19.87 5.70 -16.00
CA ASP A 1 20.79 6.33 -15.03
C ASP A 1 21.54 5.22 -14.32
N ALA A 2 22.87 5.31 -14.27
CA ALA A 2 23.72 4.28 -13.66
C ALA A 2 23.53 4.19 -12.13
N ASP A 3 23.19 5.31 -11.48
CA ASP A 3 23.09 5.39 -10.02
C ASP A 3 21.68 5.10 -9.48
N PHE A 4 20.69 4.92 -10.36
CA PHE A 4 19.28 4.77 -10.00
C PHE A 4 19.03 3.67 -8.95
N HIS A 5 19.56 2.47 -9.17
CA HIS A 5 19.35 1.33 -8.27
C HIS A 5 20.06 1.52 -6.93
N GLN A 6 21.24 2.13 -6.94
CA GLN A 6 22.00 2.42 -5.73
C GLN A 6 21.28 3.47 -4.87
N LEU A 7 20.78 4.53 -5.50
CA LEU A 7 20.02 5.58 -4.82
C LEU A 7 18.71 5.03 -4.24
N TRP A 8 17.99 4.21 -5.00
CA TRP A 8 16.79 3.54 -4.50
C TRP A 8 17.10 2.73 -3.24
N LYS A 9 18.09 1.83 -3.30
CA LYS A 9 18.44 0.97 -2.17
C LYS A 9 18.85 1.76 -0.91
N THR A 10 19.53 2.90 -1.08
CA THR A 10 20.11 3.65 0.06
C THR A 10 19.24 4.78 0.59
N LYS A 11 18.37 5.38 -0.24
CA LYS A 11 17.55 6.55 0.14
C LYS A 11 16.05 6.28 0.10
N TYR A 12 15.62 5.24 -0.61
CA TYR A 12 14.21 4.88 -0.80
C TYR A 12 13.96 3.40 -0.49
N SER A 13 14.69 2.83 0.47
CA SER A 13 14.68 1.39 0.79
C SER A 13 13.30 0.82 1.16
N LYS A 14 12.39 1.67 1.63
CA LYS A 14 11.01 1.30 1.97
C LYS A 14 10.05 1.29 0.77
N LEU A 15 10.46 1.86 -0.37
CA LEU A 15 9.69 1.83 -1.62
C LEU A 15 9.91 0.48 -2.31
N ILE A 16 8.83 -0.24 -2.59
CA ILE A 16 8.86 -1.54 -3.26
C ILE A 16 8.12 -1.41 -4.59
N PHE A 17 8.67 -2.04 -5.63
CA PHE A 17 8.08 -2.08 -6.95
C PHE A 17 7.65 -3.50 -7.30
N GLY A 18 6.33 -3.71 -7.35
CA GLY A 18 5.73 -4.91 -7.91
C GLY A 18 5.59 -4.75 -9.42
N LYS A 19 6.21 -5.65 -10.18
CA LYS A 19 6.09 -5.65 -11.64
C LYS A 19 4.73 -6.21 -12.06
N SER A 20 4.27 -5.85 -13.26
CA SER A 20 2.99 -6.35 -13.77
C SER A 20 2.97 -7.86 -13.98
N ASP A 21 4.11 -8.48 -14.28
CA ASP A 21 4.26 -9.93 -14.49
C ASP A 21 4.11 -10.76 -13.21
N THR A 22 4.15 -10.14 -12.03
CA THR A 22 3.90 -10.82 -10.74
C THR A 22 2.42 -10.89 -10.38
N VAL A 23 1.57 -10.15 -11.10
CA VAL A 23 0.12 -10.07 -10.85
C VAL A 23 -0.60 -11.04 -11.80
N PRO A 24 -1.54 -11.87 -11.30
CA PRO A 24 -2.28 -12.81 -12.15
C PRO A 24 -3.04 -12.09 -13.28
N GLU A 25 -3.00 -12.67 -14.49
CA GLU A 25 -3.66 -12.10 -15.68
C GLU A 25 -5.17 -11.90 -15.48
N GLU A 26 -5.84 -12.86 -14.84
CA GLU A 26 -7.27 -12.74 -14.50
C GLU A 26 -7.55 -11.51 -13.64
N LEU A 27 -6.66 -11.20 -12.70
CA LEU A 27 -6.81 -10.03 -11.82
C LEU A 27 -6.57 -8.73 -12.60
N HIS A 28 -5.59 -8.70 -13.52
CA HIS A 28 -5.39 -7.57 -14.44
C HIS A 28 -6.66 -7.29 -15.23
N GLN A 29 -7.19 -8.29 -15.93
CA GLN A 29 -8.35 -8.15 -16.78
C GLN A 29 -9.56 -7.64 -15.98
N MET A 30 -9.85 -8.30 -14.86
CA MET A 30 -11.00 -7.98 -14.02
C MET A 30 -10.96 -6.55 -13.47
N VAL A 31 -9.79 -6.10 -12.99
CA VAL A 31 -9.62 -4.75 -12.44
C VAL A 31 -9.69 -3.69 -13.55
N GLN A 32 -9.07 -3.95 -14.70
CA GLN A 32 -9.10 -3.03 -15.84
C GLN A 32 -10.53 -2.86 -16.38
N GLU A 33 -11.29 -3.95 -16.52
CA GLU A 33 -12.72 -3.91 -16.86
C GLU A 33 -13.54 -3.14 -15.81
N GLY A 34 -13.21 -3.31 -14.53
CA GLY A 34 -13.79 -2.52 -13.44
C GLY A 34 -13.55 -1.02 -13.59
N PHE A 35 -12.32 -0.60 -13.89
CA PHE A 35 -12.00 0.81 -14.15
C PHE A 35 -12.77 1.38 -15.35
N LEU A 36 -12.82 0.63 -16.46
CA LEU A 36 -13.58 1.03 -17.65
C LEU A 36 -15.07 1.16 -17.36
N THR A 37 -15.62 0.24 -16.57
CA THR A 37 -17.02 0.24 -16.16
C THR A 37 -17.36 1.45 -15.31
N LEU A 38 -16.57 1.75 -14.28
CA LEU A 38 -16.76 2.93 -13.43
C LEU A 38 -16.68 4.22 -14.24
N ARG A 39 -15.73 4.30 -15.18
CA ARG A 39 -15.63 5.44 -16.10
C ARG A 39 -16.85 5.56 -17.02
N LYS A 40 -17.34 4.45 -17.58
CA LYS A 40 -18.52 4.44 -18.46
C LYS A 40 -19.80 4.88 -17.74
N HIS A 41 -19.88 4.68 -16.43
CA HIS A 41 -21.00 5.09 -15.59
C HIS A 41 -20.76 6.44 -14.88
N ASP A 42 -19.81 7.25 -15.35
CA ASP A 42 -19.51 8.59 -14.83
C ASP A 42 -19.28 8.64 -13.31
N CYS A 43 -18.65 7.59 -12.76
CA CYS A 43 -18.45 7.46 -11.32
C CYS A 43 -17.28 8.30 -10.77
N PHE A 44 -16.47 8.90 -11.65
CA PHE A 44 -15.29 9.68 -11.26
C PHE A 44 -15.59 11.18 -11.31
N PHE A 45 -15.30 11.89 -10.22
CA PHE A 45 -15.53 13.33 -10.10
C PHE A 45 -14.26 14.08 -9.75
N GLN A 46 -14.06 15.27 -10.31
CA GLN A 46 -13.03 16.16 -9.79
C GLN A 46 -13.50 16.75 -8.47
N ASP A 47 -12.65 16.64 -7.44
CA ASP A 47 -13.00 17.09 -6.11
C ASP A 47 -12.81 18.62 -6.01
N LEU A 48 -13.78 19.30 -5.40
CA LEU A 48 -13.59 20.65 -4.91
C LEU A 48 -12.92 20.59 -3.53
N VAL A 49 -11.66 20.99 -3.47
CA VAL A 49 -10.80 20.90 -2.28
C VAL A 49 -10.38 22.29 -1.82
N ARG A 50 -10.01 22.40 -0.54
CA ARG A 50 -9.53 23.68 0.03
C ARG A 50 -8.07 23.58 0.46
N ILE A 51 -7.21 24.37 -0.19
CA ILE A 51 -5.78 24.44 0.09
C ILE A 51 -5.43 25.87 0.49
N LYS A 52 -4.88 26.07 1.70
CA LYS A 52 -4.49 27.40 2.21
C LYS A 52 -5.61 28.46 2.07
N GLY A 53 -6.85 28.06 2.36
CA GLY A 53 -8.02 28.95 2.33
C GLY A 53 -8.59 29.26 0.94
N LYS A 54 -8.04 28.65 -0.13
CA LYS A 54 -8.54 28.80 -1.50
C LYS A 54 -9.16 27.49 -1.98
N ASP A 55 -10.23 27.61 -2.76
CA ASP A 55 -10.91 26.48 -3.36
C ASP A 55 -10.27 26.12 -4.71
N PHE A 56 -10.05 24.83 -4.93
CA PHE A 56 -9.42 24.28 -6.12
C PHE A 56 -10.18 23.04 -6.58
N VAL A 57 -10.32 22.88 -7.90
CA VAL A 57 -10.79 21.63 -8.50
C VAL A 57 -9.58 20.76 -8.81
N THR A 58 -9.63 19.49 -8.45
CA THR A 58 -8.50 18.58 -8.67
C THR A 58 -8.36 18.24 -10.16
N PRO A 59 -7.13 18.22 -10.72
CA PRO A 59 -6.91 17.79 -12.10
C PRO A 59 -7.40 16.37 -12.39
N VAL A 60 -7.15 15.47 -11.45
CA VAL A 60 -7.60 14.09 -11.49
C VAL A 60 -9.04 13.99 -11.00
N SER A 61 -9.83 13.14 -11.67
CA SER A 61 -11.14 12.72 -11.21
C SER A 61 -11.00 11.47 -10.33
N ARG A 62 -11.82 11.37 -9.28
CA ARG A 62 -11.69 10.35 -8.24
C ARG A 62 -13.00 9.71 -7.87
N ILE A 63 -12.88 8.51 -7.29
CA ILE A 63 -13.95 7.82 -6.55
C ILE A 63 -13.31 7.10 -5.35
N LEU A 64 -13.97 7.19 -4.19
CA LEU A 64 -13.59 6.43 -3.01
C LEU A 64 -14.41 5.14 -2.96
N ILE A 65 -13.75 3.99 -2.94
CA ILE A 65 -14.38 2.67 -2.80
C ILE A 65 -13.81 2.00 -1.56
N GLY A 66 -14.64 1.31 -0.77
CA GLY A 66 -14.16 0.71 0.47
C GLY A 66 -15.23 0.07 1.33
N ASN A 67 -14.91 -0.15 2.60
CA ASN A 67 -15.83 -0.72 3.57
C ASN A 67 -17.09 0.14 3.74
N PRO A 68 -18.27 -0.48 3.91
CA PRO A 68 -19.51 0.25 4.18
C PRO A 68 -19.40 1.23 5.35
N GLY A 69 -19.85 2.46 5.15
CA GLY A 69 -19.84 3.52 6.17
C GLY A 69 -18.47 4.18 6.42
N CYS A 70 -17.41 3.75 5.74
CA CYS A 70 -16.10 4.40 5.87
C CYS A 70 -16.04 5.73 5.11
N THR A 71 -15.15 6.60 5.55
CA THR A 71 -14.89 7.89 4.91
C THR A 71 -13.40 8.19 4.93
N TYR A 72 -12.93 8.94 3.94
CA TYR A 72 -11.54 9.39 3.84
C TYR A 72 -11.52 10.91 3.73
N LYS A 73 -10.78 11.60 4.61
CA LYS A 73 -10.67 13.05 4.61
C LYS A 73 -9.29 13.48 4.10
N TYR A 74 -9.27 14.28 3.05
CA TYR A 74 -8.05 14.87 2.50
C TYR A 74 -8.33 16.29 2.01
N LEU A 75 -7.37 17.20 2.13
CA LEU A 75 -7.50 18.62 1.70
C LEU A 75 -8.81 19.30 2.15
N ASN A 76 -9.21 19.00 3.40
CA ASN A 76 -10.45 19.44 4.03
C ASN A 76 -11.77 18.97 3.37
N THR A 77 -11.71 18.03 2.44
CA THR A 77 -12.86 17.37 1.82
C THR A 77 -13.00 15.96 2.40
N ARG A 78 -14.19 15.60 2.87
CA ARG A 78 -14.51 14.24 3.33
C ARG A 78 -15.21 13.50 2.20
N LEU A 79 -14.56 12.47 1.69
CA LEU A 79 -15.10 11.54 0.71
C LEU A 79 -15.80 10.38 1.44
N PHE A 80 -16.87 9.88 0.83
CA PHE A 80 -17.67 8.76 1.33
C PHE A 80 -17.49 7.57 0.40
N THR A 81 -17.34 6.39 0.96
CA THR A 81 -17.12 5.18 0.16
C THR A 81 -18.37 4.84 -0.63
N VAL A 82 -18.21 4.58 -1.92
CA VAL A 82 -19.07 3.62 -2.61
C VAL A 82 -18.68 2.23 -2.07
N PRO A 83 -19.58 1.54 -1.37
CA PRO A 83 -19.21 0.35 -0.63
C PRO A 83 -18.90 -0.81 -1.58
N TRP A 84 -17.81 -1.53 -1.34
CA TRP A 84 -17.61 -2.84 -1.95
C TRP A 84 -18.41 -3.92 -1.22
N PRO A 85 -18.62 -5.11 -1.81
CA PRO A 85 -19.30 -6.21 -1.13
C PRO A 85 -18.59 -6.59 0.17
N THR A 86 -19.33 -6.67 1.26
CA THR A 86 -18.81 -7.03 2.59
C THR A 86 -19.83 -7.93 3.27
N GLU A 87 -19.35 -9.00 3.90
CA GLU A 87 -20.20 -9.96 4.62
C GLU A 87 -21.04 -9.25 5.70
N GLY A 88 -22.31 -9.62 5.80
CA GLY A 88 -23.25 -8.99 6.74
C GLY A 88 -23.85 -7.65 6.29
N TYR A 89 -23.47 -7.14 5.12
CA TYR A 89 -24.07 -5.93 4.53
C TYR A 89 -24.84 -6.26 3.26
N ASP A 90 -26.11 -5.81 3.20
CA ASP A 90 -26.90 -5.81 1.97
C ASP A 90 -26.73 -4.46 1.27
N ILE A 91 -26.06 -4.46 0.11
CA ILE A 91 -25.70 -3.25 -0.62
C ILE A 91 -26.52 -3.18 -1.90
N ASN A 92 -27.34 -2.13 -2.00
CA ASN A 92 -28.11 -1.86 -3.21
C ASN A 92 -27.30 -0.97 -4.18
N TYR A 93 -26.83 -1.57 -5.27
CA TYR A 93 -26.11 -0.85 -6.32
C TYR A 93 -27.08 -0.32 -7.37
N CYS A 94 -26.81 0.87 -7.90
CA CYS A 94 -27.61 1.44 -9.00
C CYS A 94 -27.50 0.64 -10.31
N SER A 95 -26.49 -0.24 -10.42
CA SER A 95 -26.18 -1.02 -11.61
C SER A 95 -25.42 -2.30 -11.21
N PRO A 96 -25.78 -3.48 -11.75
CA PRO A 96 -25.03 -4.71 -11.55
C PRO A 96 -23.56 -4.60 -11.98
N GLN A 97 -23.28 -3.80 -13.03
CA GLN A 97 -21.93 -3.58 -13.52
C GLN A 97 -21.07 -2.80 -12.51
N ILE A 98 -21.64 -1.84 -11.79
CA ILE A 98 -20.94 -1.12 -10.71
C ILE A 98 -20.63 -2.07 -9.56
N GLN A 99 -21.57 -2.97 -9.23
CA GLN A 99 -21.33 -4.02 -8.23
C GLN A 99 -20.13 -4.89 -8.62
N ASP A 100 -20.05 -5.32 -9.88
CA ASP A 100 -18.95 -6.16 -10.36
C ASP A 100 -17.61 -5.41 -10.37
N ALA A 101 -17.60 -4.12 -10.69
CA ALA A 101 -16.41 -3.28 -10.53
C ALA A 101 -15.97 -3.19 -9.06
N CYS A 102 -16.91 -3.04 -8.12
CA CYS A 102 -16.58 -3.02 -6.69
C CYS A 102 -16.08 -4.39 -6.19
N LYS A 103 -16.61 -5.51 -6.72
CA LYS A 103 -16.09 -6.88 -6.47
C LYS A 103 -14.65 -7.04 -6.95
N ALA A 104 -14.33 -6.52 -8.14
CA ALA A 104 -12.96 -6.55 -8.67
C ALA A 104 -11.98 -5.82 -7.73
N LEU A 105 -12.41 -4.68 -7.17
CA LEU A 105 -11.56 -3.85 -6.32
C LEU A 105 -11.32 -4.45 -4.93
N ILE A 106 -12.30 -5.13 -4.33
CA ILE A 106 -12.04 -5.86 -3.08
C ILE A 106 -11.09 -7.05 -3.33
N ARG A 107 -11.21 -7.76 -4.46
CA ARG A 107 -10.23 -8.81 -4.82
C ARG A 107 -8.82 -8.27 -5.00
N LEU A 108 -8.68 -7.10 -5.62
CA LEU A 108 -7.39 -6.41 -5.70
C LEU A 108 -6.88 -6.02 -4.32
N ASN A 109 -7.75 -5.53 -3.45
CA ASN A 109 -7.41 -5.17 -2.07
C ASN A 109 -6.86 -6.38 -1.29
N ASP A 110 -7.50 -7.55 -1.43
CA ASP A 110 -7.05 -8.80 -0.81
C ASP A 110 -5.69 -9.26 -1.34
N TYR A 111 -5.48 -9.19 -2.66
CA TYR A 111 -4.19 -9.50 -3.27
C TYR A 111 -3.08 -8.56 -2.77
N LEU A 112 -3.33 -7.25 -2.77
CA LEU A 112 -2.35 -6.26 -2.31
C LEU A 112 -2.08 -6.36 -0.81
N HIS A 113 -3.08 -6.74 -0.01
CA HIS A 113 -2.89 -7.05 1.41
C HIS A 113 -1.86 -8.17 1.60
N ILE A 114 -2.02 -9.28 0.87
CA ILE A 114 -1.10 -10.43 0.93
C ILE A 114 0.32 -10.01 0.50
N GLU A 115 0.45 -9.27 -0.60
CA GLU A 115 1.76 -8.81 -1.08
C GLU A 115 2.42 -7.83 -0.11
N ALA A 116 1.65 -6.93 0.51
CA ALA A 116 2.16 -6.00 1.52
C ALA A 116 2.63 -6.72 2.80
N VAL A 117 1.90 -7.75 3.24
CA VAL A 117 2.30 -8.61 4.36
C VAL A 117 3.64 -9.29 4.06
N LYS A 118 3.78 -9.90 2.88
CA LYS A 118 5.04 -10.55 2.45
C LYS A 118 6.20 -9.55 2.40
N ALA A 119 5.96 -8.38 1.82
CA ALA A 119 6.95 -7.31 1.70
C ALA A 119 7.48 -6.84 3.06
N LEU A 120 6.59 -6.58 4.01
CA LEU A 120 6.95 -6.14 5.36
C LEU A 120 7.65 -7.23 6.17
N GLN A 121 7.24 -8.50 6.04
CA GLN A 121 7.94 -9.63 6.66
C GLN A 121 9.36 -9.79 6.09
N GLY A 122 9.53 -9.58 4.79
CA GLY A 122 10.83 -9.53 4.14
C GLY A 122 11.72 -8.44 4.75
N GLN A 123 11.22 -7.21 4.86
CA GLN A 123 11.95 -6.07 5.45
C GLN A 123 12.37 -6.33 6.91
N ASN A 124 11.46 -6.81 7.77
CA ASN A 124 11.78 -7.12 9.17
C ASN A 124 12.90 -8.18 9.29
N SER A 125 12.93 -9.14 8.37
CA SER A 125 13.96 -10.19 8.33
C SER A 125 15.34 -9.66 7.93
N PHE A 126 15.41 -8.62 7.07
CA PHE A 126 16.65 -7.96 6.70
C PHE A 126 17.15 -7.02 7.80
N GLU A 127 16.27 -6.21 8.42
CA GLU A 127 16.62 -5.30 9.51
C GLU A 127 17.15 -6.06 10.74
N THR A 128 16.54 -7.20 11.09
CA THR A 128 16.99 -8.03 12.23
C THR A 128 18.37 -8.67 11.99
N LYS A 129 18.75 -8.92 10.73
CA LYS A 129 20.06 -9.47 10.36
C LYS A 129 21.16 -8.39 10.39
N GLU A 130 20.91 -7.20 9.83
CA GLU A 130 21.87 -6.08 9.89
C GLU A 130 22.14 -5.60 11.33
N THR A 131 21.12 -5.64 12.21
CA THR A 131 21.28 -5.26 13.62
C THR A 131 22.17 -6.24 14.39
N LYS A 132 22.17 -7.53 14.04
CA LYS A 132 23.03 -8.55 14.67
C LYS A 132 24.48 -8.51 14.18
N ASP A 133 24.71 -8.07 12.95
CA ASP A 133 26.07 -7.91 12.41
C ASP A 133 26.78 -6.64 12.91
N THR A 134 26.07 -5.73 13.60
CA THR A 134 26.64 -4.49 14.15
C THR A 134 27.07 -4.62 15.62
N THR A 135 26.85 -5.76 16.28
CA THR A 135 27.21 -5.97 17.70
C THR A 135 28.45 -6.85 17.88
N VAL A 136 29.65 -6.29 17.64
CA VAL A 136 30.91 -6.60 18.38
C VAL A 136 31.76 -5.32 18.23
N ILE A 137 32.22 -4.62 19.26
CA ILE A 137 33.31 -4.99 20.18
C ILE A 137 33.18 -4.06 21.41
N ASP A 138 33.01 -4.61 22.60
CA ASP A 138 33.70 -4.04 23.75
C ASP A 138 34.49 -5.14 24.45
N ARG A 139 35.75 -4.82 24.70
CA ARG A 139 36.84 -5.75 25.00
C ARG A 139 37.29 -5.43 26.40
N GLU A 140 36.88 -6.23 27.38
CA GLU A 140 37.60 -6.30 28.65
C GLU A 140 37.67 -7.71 29.20
N GLN A 141 38.88 -8.04 29.65
CA GLN A 141 39.40 -9.35 30.03
C GLN A 141 38.81 -9.81 31.38
N ASN A 142 38.74 -11.14 31.60
CA ASN A 142 39.52 -11.81 32.66
C ASN A 142 39.19 -13.32 32.79
N PHE A 143 40.20 -14.02 33.31
CA PHE A 143 40.47 -15.46 33.26
C PHE A 143 39.62 -16.38 34.17
N ALA A 144 39.59 -17.66 33.75
CA ALA A 144 39.68 -18.90 34.53
C ALA A 144 38.42 -19.62 35.10
N THR A 145 38.08 -20.73 34.41
CA THR A 145 37.96 -22.13 34.89
C THR A 145 36.86 -22.52 35.91
N SER A 146 35.86 -23.30 35.47
CA SER A 146 35.74 -24.75 35.80
C SER A 146 34.45 -25.38 35.24
N LEU A 147 34.63 -26.59 34.67
CA LEU A 147 33.61 -27.53 34.17
C LEU A 147 32.73 -28.08 35.31
N THR A 148 31.45 -28.37 35.04
CA THR A 148 30.94 -29.77 34.91
C THR A 148 29.50 -29.86 34.42
N GLU A 149 29.24 -30.97 33.73
CA GLU A 149 28.10 -31.37 32.90
C GLU A 149 26.84 -31.78 33.68
N LYS A 150 25.65 -31.74 33.05
CA LYS A 150 24.91 -32.95 32.58
C LYS A 150 23.46 -32.68 32.14
N GLY A 151 23.10 -33.35 31.04
CA GLY A 151 21.74 -33.79 30.67
C GLY A 151 20.85 -32.73 30.01
N SER A 152 20.01 -32.99 29.02
CA SER A 152 19.75 -34.13 28.13
C SER A 152 18.53 -33.71 27.30
N VAL A 153 18.59 -33.87 25.98
CA VAL A 153 17.51 -34.24 25.05
C VAL A 153 16.13 -33.54 25.22
N SER A 154 15.72 -32.72 24.23
CA SER A 154 14.58 -33.06 23.36
C SER A 154 14.19 -31.97 22.36
N LYS A 155 13.94 -32.46 21.14
CA LYS A 155 12.87 -32.08 20.19
C LYS A 155 12.95 -30.75 19.45
N ASP A 156 13.19 -30.92 18.15
CA ASP A 156 12.50 -30.28 17.04
C ASP A 156 11.20 -29.57 17.42
N GLN A 157 11.23 -28.24 17.32
CA GLN A 157 10.10 -27.38 16.95
C GLN A 157 10.67 -25.99 16.67
N SER A 158 11.33 -25.83 15.51
CA SER A 158 11.52 -24.51 14.92
C SER A 158 10.21 -24.07 14.27
N SER A 159 9.17 -23.89 15.08
CA SER A 159 8.04 -23.08 14.66
C SER A 159 8.52 -21.64 14.63
N CYS A 160 8.52 -21.05 13.44
CA CYS A 160 8.67 -19.61 13.24
C CYS A 160 7.47 -18.90 13.88
N CYS A 161 7.43 -18.84 15.21
CA CYS A 161 6.46 -18.04 15.94
C CYS A 161 6.95 -16.60 15.85
N VAL A 162 6.35 -15.85 14.93
CA VAL A 162 6.38 -14.39 14.97
C VAL A 162 5.77 -13.99 16.32
N PRO A 163 6.43 -13.14 17.13
CA PRO A 163 5.85 -12.65 18.38
C PRO A 163 4.44 -12.10 18.13
N GLU A 164 3.49 -12.39 19.02
CA GLU A 164 2.06 -12.06 18.85
C GLU A 164 1.85 -10.55 18.58
N ASP A 165 2.71 -9.71 19.16
CA ASP A 165 2.75 -8.25 18.96
C ASP A 165 3.12 -7.84 17.52
N ASP A 166 4.05 -8.55 16.89
CA ASP A 166 4.48 -8.28 15.51
C ASP A 166 3.40 -8.66 14.49
N TYR A 167 2.66 -9.74 14.76
CA TYR A 167 1.54 -10.16 13.92
C TYR A 167 0.39 -9.13 13.94
N ILE A 168 0.01 -8.65 15.13
CA ILE A 168 -1.05 -7.64 15.28
C ILE A 168 -0.63 -6.32 14.60
N SER A 169 0.62 -5.90 14.81
CA SER A 169 1.18 -4.70 14.17
C SER A 169 1.15 -4.79 12.63
N LEU A 170 1.56 -5.94 12.09
CA LEU A 170 1.58 -6.19 10.65
C LEU A 170 0.17 -6.17 10.06
N LYS A 171 -0.77 -6.82 10.72
CA LYS A 171 -2.19 -6.83 10.32
C LYS A 171 -2.76 -5.42 10.29
N ASN A 172 -2.49 -4.61 11.31
CA ASN A 172 -2.99 -3.23 11.38
C ASN A 172 -2.45 -2.33 10.25
N ARG A 173 -1.19 -2.53 9.83
CA ARG A 173 -0.56 -1.73 8.77
C ARG A 173 -1.00 -2.10 7.35
N THR A 174 -1.52 -3.31 7.17
CA THR A 174 -1.87 -3.87 5.86
C THR A 174 -3.36 -4.07 5.67
N SER A 175 -4.18 -3.85 6.69
CA SER A 175 -5.65 -3.95 6.61
C SER A 175 -6.24 -2.72 5.91
N TYR A 176 -6.12 -2.70 4.59
CA TYR A 176 -6.68 -1.65 3.75
C TYR A 176 -8.21 -1.71 3.78
N ASN A 177 -8.82 -0.63 4.26
CA ASN A 177 -10.28 -0.52 4.40
C ASN A 177 -10.94 0.29 3.27
N LEU A 178 -10.13 0.89 2.39
CA LEU A 178 -10.58 1.69 1.25
C LEU A 178 -9.48 1.81 0.20
N THR A 179 -9.88 2.23 -1.00
CA THR A 179 -9.04 2.65 -2.10
C THR A 179 -9.58 3.94 -2.71
N LEU A 180 -8.68 4.89 -2.98
CA LEU A 180 -9.00 6.13 -3.69
C LEU A 180 -8.53 6.01 -5.13
N LEU A 181 -9.46 5.72 -6.04
CA LEU A 181 -9.16 5.57 -7.45
C LEU A 181 -8.99 6.93 -8.12
N ASN A 182 -8.12 7.00 -9.11
CA ASN A 182 -7.79 8.21 -9.84
C ASN A 182 -7.90 7.96 -11.35
N TYR A 183 -8.46 8.92 -12.07
CA TYR A 183 -8.50 8.94 -13.53
C TYR A 183 -8.15 10.35 -14.03
N MET A 184 -7.36 10.42 -15.10
CA MET A 184 -7.08 11.66 -15.82
C MET A 184 -6.75 11.31 -17.27
N ASP A 185 -7.38 12.01 -18.21
CA ASP A 185 -6.97 12.02 -19.60
C ASP A 185 -6.08 13.24 -19.85
N PRO A 186 -4.77 13.08 -20.10
CA PRO A 186 -3.86 14.21 -20.31
C PRO A 186 -4.17 15.02 -21.57
N LEU A 187 -4.91 14.46 -22.54
CA LEU A 187 -5.31 15.19 -23.75
C LEU A 187 -6.52 16.10 -23.48
N GLN A 188 -7.35 15.76 -22.50
CA GLN A 188 -8.50 16.56 -22.09
C GLN A 188 -8.17 17.51 -20.92
N MET A 189 -7.11 17.22 -20.16
CA MET A 189 -6.70 18.04 -19.02
C MET A 189 -5.83 19.23 -19.46
N LEU A 190 -6.48 20.39 -19.63
CA LEU A 190 -5.87 21.60 -20.20
C LEU A 190 -4.79 22.27 -19.34
N TYR A 191 -4.71 21.94 -18.04
CA TYR A 191 -3.80 22.60 -17.12
C TYR A 191 -3.13 21.61 -16.16
N LEU A 192 -1.83 21.38 -16.39
CA LEU A 192 -0.94 20.66 -15.49
C LEU A 192 0.24 21.54 -15.11
N LYS A 193 0.61 21.52 -13.83
CA LYS A 193 1.77 22.25 -13.33
C LYS A 193 3.05 21.49 -13.67
N GLN A 194 4.13 22.22 -13.96
CA GLN A 194 5.45 21.62 -14.07
C GLN A 194 6.01 21.30 -12.68
N GLU A 195 6.69 20.18 -12.55
CA GLU A 195 7.42 19.78 -11.36
C GLU A 195 8.56 20.79 -11.09
N PRO A 196 8.61 21.42 -9.90
CA PRO A 196 9.42 22.61 -9.69
C PRO A 196 10.88 22.36 -9.29
N TYR A 197 11.30 21.14 -8.93
CA TYR A 197 12.59 20.91 -8.27
C TYR A 197 13.59 20.10 -9.09
N PHE A 198 13.13 19.11 -9.85
CA PHE A 198 13.97 18.09 -10.47
C PHE A 198 13.73 17.94 -11.98
N GLY A 199 12.84 18.74 -12.56
CA GLY A 199 12.56 18.71 -14.00
C GLY A 199 11.81 17.46 -14.44
N MET A 200 10.95 16.90 -13.59
CA MET A 200 10.17 15.68 -13.90
C MET A 200 9.00 15.92 -14.88
N GLY A 201 8.80 17.16 -15.33
CA GLY A 201 7.76 17.52 -16.29
C GLY A 201 6.39 17.79 -15.66
N SER A 202 5.33 17.54 -16.42
CA SER A 202 3.95 17.82 -16.00
C SER A 202 3.49 16.88 -14.88
N MET A 203 2.91 17.45 -13.82
CA MET A 203 2.38 16.70 -12.67
C MET A 203 0.87 16.56 -12.73
N ALA A 204 0.37 15.31 -12.73
CA ALA A 204 -1.05 15.02 -12.49
C ALA A 204 -1.46 15.34 -11.05
N VAL A 205 -0.57 15.06 -10.10
CA VAL A 205 -0.70 15.38 -8.68
C VAL A 205 0.62 15.97 -8.21
N SER A 206 0.59 17.13 -7.56
CA SER A 206 1.79 17.77 -7.02
C SER A 206 2.34 17.01 -5.81
N TRP A 207 3.59 17.30 -5.42
CA TRP A 207 4.23 16.76 -4.21
C TRP A 207 3.32 16.86 -2.98
N HIS A 208 3.12 15.74 -2.29
CA HIS A 208 2.31 15.57 -1.09
C HIS A 208 2.85 14.41 -0.23
N HIS A 209 2.27 14.21 0.96
CA HIS A 209 2.57 13.12 1.88
C HIS A 209 1.63 11.94 1.70
#